data_AF-A0A920QCJ8-F1
#
_entry.id   AF-A0A920QCJ8-F1
#
_cell.length_a   1.000
_cell.length_b   1.000
_cell.length_c   1.000
_cell.angle_alpha   90.00
_cell.angle_beta   90.00
_cell.angle_gamma   90.00
#
_symmetry.space_group_name_H-M   'P 1'
#
loop_
_entity.id
_entity.type
_entity.pdbx_description
1 polymer ?
#
loop_
_entity_poly.entity_id
_entity_poly.type
_entity_poly.pdbx_seq_one_letter_code
_entity_poly.pdbx_strand_id
1 'polypeptide(L)'
;MGAEIGGLLAKKAVVAMDVEPAAIISYGKGAIVGPDGEIEHAAAILHPRFGKPVREAVEKGDDIIASTKKTGGPGSVLVMPLTNKNSIWSFDHMDATEISLPDAPRTDEIVVALAVADSGRPLARTVK
;
A
#
# COMPACT_ATOMS: atom_id res chain seq x y z
N MET A 1 -2.80 7.95 14.29
CA MET A 1 -1.90 8.07 13.13
C MET A 1 -2.18 7.04 12.05
N GLY A 2 -1.91 5.73 12.21
CA GLY A 2 -2.07 4.76 11.11
C GLY A 2 -3.44 4.76 10.39
N ALA A 3 -4.55 4.79 11.13
CA ALA A 3 -5.89 4.88 10.55
C ALA A 3 -6.13 6.19 9.78
N GLU A 4 -5.71 7.32 10.36
CA GLU A 4 -5.86 8.64 9.75
C GLU A 4 -5.05 8.75 8.44
N ILE A 5 -3.79 8.30 8.46
CA ILE A 5 -2.93 8.25 7.28
C ILE A 5 -3.54 7.33 6.22
N GLY A 6 -4.00 6.14 6.60
CA GLY A 6 -4.65 5.21 5.69
C GLY A 6 -5.88 5.80 5.01
N GLY A 7 -6.74 6.51 5.76
CA GLY A 7 -7.91 7.19 5.21
C GLY A 7 -7.56 8.36 4.30
N LEU A 8 -6.56 9.16 4.66
CA LEU A 8 -6.07 10.26 3.82
C LEU A 8 -5.52 9.74 2.49
N LEU A 9 -4.63 8.75 2.55
CA LEU A 9 -4.02 8.16 1.35
C LEU A 9 -5.07 7.47 0.47
N ALA A 10 -6.02 6.75 1.06
CA ALA A 10 -7.06 6.07 0.29
C ALA A 10 -7.97 7.05 -0.45
N LYS A 11 -8.39 8.15 0.20
CA LYS A 11 -9.15 9.21 -0.47
C LYS A 11 -8.37 9.82 -1.64
N LYS A 12 -7.08 10.11 -1.45
CA LYS A 12 -6.22 10.62 -2.52
C LYS A 12 -6.07 9.61 -3.65
N ALA A 13 -5.90 8.33 -3.34
CA ALA A 13 -5.76 7.27 -4.32
C ALA A 13 -7.03 7.11 -5.16
N VAL A 14 -8.22 7.09 -4.55
CA VAL A 14 -9.50 7.02 -5.27
C VAL A 14 -9.66 8.19 -6.23
N VAL A 15 -9.38 9.42 -5.76
CA VAL A 15 -9.43 10.62 -6.62
C VAL A 15 -8.41 10.53 -7.77
N ALA A 16 -7.20 10.03 -7.51
CA ALA A 16 -6.16 9.92 -8.52
C ALA A 16 -6.42 8.84 -9.57
N MET A 17 -7.12 7.76 -9.20
CA MET A 17 -7.46 6.68 -10.13
C MET A 17 -8.55 7.07 -11.12
N ASP A 18 -9.40 8.05 -10.80
CA ASP A 18 -10.49 8.55 -11.65
C ASP A 18 -11.43 7.43 -12.15
N VAL A 19 -11.74 6.48 -11.27
CA VAL A 19 -12.68 5.38 -11.48
C VAL A 19 -13.64 5.27 -10.30
N GLU A 20 -14.73 4.53 -10.47
CA GLU A 20 -15.60 4.18 -9.37
C GLU A 20 -14.82 3.46 -8.25
N PRO A 21 -15.01 3.79 -6.97
CA PRO A 21 -14.22 3.18 -5.88
C PRO A 21 -14.31 1.65 -5.85
N ALA A 22 -15.45 1.09 -6.24
CA ALA A 22 -15.64 -0.35 -6.40
C ALA A 22 -14.71 -1.00 -7.44
N ALA A 23 -14.31 -0.26 -8.47
CA ALA A 23 -13.47 -0.73 -9.58
C ALA A 23 -12.01 -0.93 -9.18
N ILE A 24 -11.54 -0.32 -8.09
CA ILE A 24 -10.24 -0.65 -7.50
C ILE A 24 -10.32 -2.08 -6.97
N ILE A 25 -9.48 -2.99 -7.47
CA ILE A 25 -9.53 -4.42 -7.14
C ILE A 25 -8.32 -4.94 -6.39
N SER A 26 -7.22 -4.18 -6.33
CA SER A 26 -6.01 -4.56 -5.60
C SER A 26 -5.51 -3.44 -4.72
N TYR A 27 -4.85 -3.82 -3.62
CA TYR A 27 -4.16 -2.87 -2.75
C TYR A 27 -2.85 -3.42 -2.20
N GLY A 28 -2.01 -2.49 -1.77
CA GLY A 28 -0.74 -2.74 -1.12
C GLY A 28 -0.36 -1.54 -0.28
N LYS A 29 0.43 -1.74 0.78
CA LYS A 29 0.91 -0.63 1.62
C LYS A 29 2.36 -0.83 1.98
N GLY A 30 3.03 0.24 2.38
CA GLY A 30 4.36 0.09 2.92
C GLY A 30 4.86 1.31 3.65
N ALA A 31 6.00 1.14 4.30
CA ALA A 31 6.68 2.23 4.97
C ALA A 31 8.21 2.06 4.95
N ILE A 32 8.90 3.19 4.86
CA ILE A 32 10.34 3.31 5.09
C ILE A 32 10.54 4.19 6.33
N VAL A 33 11.21 3.67 7.34
CA VAL A 33 11.59 4.43 8.54
C VAL A 33 13.01 4.99 8.34
N GLY A 34 13.18 6.28 8.63
CA GLY A 34 14.49 6.93 8.63
C GLY A 34 15.48 6.30 9.62
N PRO A 35 16.80 6.46 9.40
CA PRO A 35 17.83 5.83 10.22
C PRO A 35 17.78 6.04 11.75
N ASP A 36 17.17 7.12 12.24
CA ASP A 36 17.07 7.40 13.69
C ASP A 36 15.84 6.73 14.33
N GLY A 37 15.01 6.03 13.54
CA GLY A 37 13.86 5.27 14.02
C GLY A 37 14.08 3.75 14.03
N GLU A 38 13.03 3.02 14.40
CA GLU A 38 13.03 1.55 14.47
C GLU A 38 12.02 0.94 13.50
N ILE A 39 12.26 -0.31 13.06
CA ILE A 39 11.37 -1.01 12.12
C ILE A 39 9.95 -1.22 12.71
N GLU A 40 9.85 -1.21 14.04
CA GLU A 40 8.63 -1.26 14.83
C GLU A 40 7.75 -0.01 14.65
N HIS A 41 8.33 1.16 14.35
CA HIS A 41 7.56 2.36 14.03
C HIS A 41 6.71 2.15 12.76
N ALA A 42 7.28 1.54 11.73
CA ALA A 42 6.52 1.14 10.54
C ALA A 42 5.46 0.09 10.89
N ALA A 43 5.77 -0.88 11.76
CA ALA A 43 4.78 -1.87 12.19
C ALA A 43 3.56 -1.23 12.89
N ALA A 44 3.81 -0.25 13.77
CA ALA A 44 2.77 0.48 14.47
C ALA A 44 1.87 1.29 13.52
N ILE A 45 2.46 1.93 12.50
CA ILE A 45 1.72 2.68 11.48
C ILE A 45 0.92 1.75 10.57
N LEU A 46 1.53 0.67 10.08
CA LEU A 46 0.92 -0.28 9.14
C LEU A 46 0.00 -1.30 9.81
N HIS A 47 -0.19 -1.23 11.13
CA HIS A 47 -1.13 -2.07 11.88
C HIS A 47 -2.51 -2.16 11.19
N PRO A 48 -3.28 -3.26 11.32
CA PRO A 48 -4.60 -3.42 10.66
C PRO A 48 -5.60 -2.25 10.78
N ARG A 49 -5.42 -1.36 11.76
CA ARG A 49 -6.16 -0.09 11.89
C ARG A 49 -5.97 0.84 10.68
N PHE A 50 -4.81 0.82 10.01
CA PHE A 50 -4.57 1.49 8.74
C PHE A 50 -5.51 0.99 7.64
N GLY A 51 -5.77 -0.33 7.61
CA GLY A 51 -6.50 -0.96 6.52
C GLY A 51 -8.01 -0.76 6.57
N LYS A 52 -8.60 -0.52 7.76
CA LYS A 52 -10.04 -0.28 7.89
C LYS A 52 -10.53 0.87 6.99
N PRO A 53 -10.00 2.10 7.10
CA PRO A 53 -10.45 3.21 6.26
C PRO A 53 -10.06 3.04 4.79
N VAL A 54 -9.00 2.29 4.48
CA VAL A 54 -8.65 1.96 3.09
C VAL A 54 -9.74 1.08 2.46
N ARG A 55 -10.16 0.02 3.15
CA ARG A 55 -11.23 -0.88 2.68
C ARG A 55 -12.57 -0.17 2.52
N GLU A 56 -12.90 0.73 3.44
CA GLU A 56 -14.10 1.57 3.34
C GLU A 56 -14.05 2.47 2.10
N ALA A 57 -12.89 3.07 1.82
CA ALA A 57 -12.72 3.97 0.68
C ALA A 57 -12.82 3.26 -0.69
N VAL A 58 -12.57 1.95 -0.77
CA VAL A 58 -12.72 1.14 -1.99
C VAL A 58 -13.96 0.25 -1.94
N GLU A 59 -14.95 0.63 -1.11
CA GLU A 59 -16.26 0.01 -0.85
C GLU A 59 -16.28 -1.41 -0.27
N LYS A 60 -15.26 -2.22 -0.58
CA LYS A 60 -15.13 -3.60 -0.11
C LYS A 60 -13.67 -4.03 -0.14
N GLY A 61 -13.25 -4.84 0.83
CA GLY A 61 -11.99 -5.57 0.78
C GLY A 61 -11.95 -6.61 1.89
N ASP A 62 -12.32 -7.85 1.58
CA ASP A 62 -12.41 -8.92 2.58
C ASP A 62 -11.02 -9.39 3.06
N ASP A 63 -9.99 -9.24 2.22
CA ASP A 63 -8.68 -9.80 2.46
C ASP A 63 -7.66 -8.83 3.09
N ILE A 64 -6.53 -9.37 3.53
CA ILE A 64 -5.47 -8.57 4.12
C ILE A 64 -4.79 -7.66 3.08
N ILE A 65 -4.51 -6.41 3.46
CA ILE A 65 -3.65 -5.52 2.66
C ILE A 65 -2.20 -5.96 2.87
N ALA A 66 -1.60 -6.54 1.83
CA ALA A 66 -0.21 -6.95 1.84
C ALA A 66 0.72 -5.74 2.08
N SER A 67 1.85 -5.97 2.76
CA SER A 67 2.73 -4.85 3.13
C SER A 67 4.21 -5.16 3.20
N THR A 68 5.01 -4.15 2.87
CA THR A 68 6.46 -4.13 3.07
C THR A 68 6.83 -3.04 4.07
N LYS A 69 7.73 -3.36 5.01
CA LYS A 69 8.34 -2.37 5.91
C LYS A 69 9.86 -2.51 5.85
N LYS A 70 10.57 -1.39 5.86
CA LYS A 70 12.05 -1.36 5.89
C LYS A 70 12.55 -0.11 6.61
N THR A 71 13.82 -0.13 6.99
CA THR A 71 14.60 1.07 7.31
C THR A 71 15.36 1.52 6.06
N GLY A 72 15.64 2.82 5.95
CA GLY A 72 16.39 3.38 4.83
C GLY A 72 16.40 4.92 4.86
N GLY A 73 17.41 5.53 4.24
CA GLY A 73 17.51 6.99 4.11
C GLY A 73 16.90 7.53 2.81
N PRO A 74 17.12 8.82 2.49
CA PRO A 74 16.62 9.47 1.28
C PRO A 74 16.93 8.69 0.00
N GLY A 75 15.95 8.58 -0.91
CA GLY A 75 16.08 7.86 -2.17
C GLY A 75 15.92 6.34 -2.06
N SER A 76 15.72 5.80 -0.85
CA SER A 76 15.45 4.37 -0.66
C SER A 76 14.19 3.94 -1.42
N VAL A 77 14.30 2.84 -2.17
CA VAL A 77 13.15 2.24 -2.88
C VAL A 77 12.27 1.45 -1.90
N LEU A 78 10.95 1.65 -2.00
CA LEU A 78 9.92 0.84 -1.36
C LEU A 78 9.11 0.09 -2.41
N VAL A 79 9.21 -1.24 -2.39
CA VAL A 79 8.40 -2.14 -3.23
C VAL A 79 7.19 -2.61 -2.42
N MET A 80 5.99 -2.36 -2.90
CA MET A 80 4.73 -2.77 -2.27
C MET A 80 4.07 -3.88 -3.08
N PRO A 81 3.85 -5.07 -2.50
CA PRO A 81 3.03 -6.09 -3.15
C PRO A 81 1.59 -5.61 -3.28
N LEU A 82 0.99 -5.83 -4.44
CA LEU A 82 -0.42 -5.64 -4.71
C LEU A 82 -1.09 -7.01 -4.75
N THR A 83 -2.15 -7.17 -3.96
CA THR A 83 -2.99 -8.38 -3.96
C THR A 83 -4.46 -7.99 -4.10
N ASN A 84 -5.27 -8.87 -4.68
CA ASN A 84 -6.70 -8.62 -4.83
C ASN A 84 -7.36 -8.40 -3.46
N LYS A 85 -8.22 -7.38 -3.39
CA LYS A 85 -8.85 -6.94 -2.15
C LYS A 85 -9.86 -7.94 -1.57
N ASN A 86 -10.39 -8.84 -2.39
CA ASN A 86 -11.43 -9.80 -2.02
C ASN A 86 -10.96 -11.26 -1.99
N SER A 87 -9.81 -11.56 -2.62
CA SER A 87 -9.25 -12.92 -2.66
C SER A 87 -7.74 -12.91 -2.87
N ILE A 88 -6.94 -13.15 -1.83
CA ILE A 88 -5.48 -13.26 -1.93
C ILE A 88 -5.05 -14.39 -2.87
N TRP A 89 -5.92 -15.36 -3.15
CA TRP A 89 -5.70 -16.46 -4.09
C TRP A 89 -5.97 -16.09 -5.56
N SER A 90 -6.27 -14.82 -5.84
CA SER A 90 -6.43 -14.33 -7.21
C SER A 90 -5.06 -14.03 -7.82
N PHE A 91 -4.42 -15.07 -8.36
CA PHE A 91 -3.06 -15.00 -8.89
C PHE A 91 -2.89 -14.00 -10.02
N ASP A 92 -3.91 -13.75 -10.84
CA ASP A 92 -3.82 -12.76 -11.94
C ASP A 92 -3.68 -11.31 -11.44
N HIS A 93 -4.05 -11.05 -10.18
CA HIS A 93 -3.98 -9.74 -9.54
C HIS A 93 -2.77 -9.56 -8.61
N MET A 94 -1.93 -10.59 -8.47
CA MET A 94 -0.68 -10.48 -7.73
C MET A 94 0.34 -9.70 -8.55
N ASP A 95 0.73 -8.54 -8.08
CA ASP A 95 1.74 -7.70 -8.72
C ASP A 95 2.55 -6.94 -7.66
N ALA A 96 3.40 -6.01 -8.07
CA ALA A 96 4.02 -5.04 -7.17
C ALA A 96 4.22 -3.70 -7.87
N THR A 97 4.28 -2.63 -7.08
CA THR A 97 4.72 -1.32 -7.55
C THR A 97 5.78 -0.77 -6.61
N GLU A 98 6.63 0.12 -7.13
CA GLU A 98 7.66 0.76 -6.34
C GLU A 98 7.54 2.29 -6.33
N ILE A 99 8.05 2.90 -5.27
CA ILE A 99 8.20 4.34 -5.14
C ILE A 99 9.54 4.66 -4.48
N SER A 100 10.13 5.79 -4.86
CA SER A 100 11.27 6.41 -4.19
C SER A 100 11.06 7.92 -4.17
N LEU A 101 11.49 8.55 -3.07
CA LEU A 101 11.49 10.01 -2.92
C LEU A 101 12.95 10.43 -2.75
N PRO A 102 13.51 11.28 -3.65
CA PRO A 102 14.94 11.61 -3.63
C PRO A 102 15.45 12.18 -2.30
N ASP A 103 14.62 12.89 -1.55
CA ASP A 103 14.96 13.58 -0.32
C ASP A 103 14.32 12.97 0.95
N ALA A 104 13.63 11.83 0.84
CA ALA A 104 12.90 11.22 1.95
C ALA A 104 13.03 9.68 2.03
N PRO A 105 12.88 9.08 3.23
CA PRO A 105 12.73 9.76 4.52
C PRO A 105 14.05 10.39 5.00
N ARG A 106 13.99 11.57 5.64
CA ARG A 106 15.09 12.06 6.49
C ARG A 106 15.26 11.16 7.72
N THR A 107 16.29 11.41 8.52
CA THR A 107 16.69 10.50 9.60
C THR A 107 15.61 10.30 10.66
N ASP A 108 14.83 11.34 10.95
CA ASP A 108 13.73 11.40 11.91
C ASP A 108 12.32 11.28 11.27
N GLU A 109 12.24 10.90 9.99
CA GLU A 109 10.99 10.82 9.24
C GLU A 109 10.57 9.37 8.92
N ILE A 110 9.30 9.21 8.50
CA ILE A 110 8.78 7.95 7.96
C ILE A 110 8.04 8.25 6.66
N VAL A 111 8.43 7.58 5.58
CA VAL A 111 7.62 7.52 4.36
C VAL A 111 6.58 6.44 4.53
N VAL A 112 5.31 6.76 4.28
CA VAL A 112 4.18 5.81 4.28
C VAL A 112 3.49 5.87 2.93
N ALA A 113 3.27 4.72 2.32
CA ALA A 113 2.66 4.62 0.99
C ALA A 113 1.49 3.63 0.98
N LEU A 114 0.53 3.94 0.13
CA LEU A 114 -0.59 3.09 -0.25
C LEU A 114 -0.57 2.99 -1.78
N ALA A 115 -0.68 1.79 -2.29
CA ALA A 115 -0.84 1.50 -3.70
C ALA A 115 -2.21 0.83 -3.93
N VAL A 116 -2.84 1.17 -5.05
CA VAL A 116 -4.10 0.59 -5.51
C VAL A 116 -4.01 0.30 -7.00
N ALA A 117 -4.81 -0.63 -7.49
CA ALA A 117 -4.98 -0.88 -8.92
C ALA A 117 -6.42 -1.30 -9.24
N ASP A 118 -6.88 -0.95 -10.44
CA ASP A 118 -8.20 -1.28 -11.00
C ASP A 118 -8.17 -2.47 -11.98
N SER A 119 -6.98 -3.04 -12.21
CA SER A 119 -6.76 -4.20 -13.08
C SER A 119 -5.71 -5.15 -12.49
N GLY A 120 -5.71 -6.40 -12.98
CA GLY A 120 -4.63 -7.37 -12.76
C GLY A 120 -3.46 -7.18 -13.73
N ARG A 121 -2.51 -8.12 -13.70
CA ARG A 121 -1.34 -8.08 -14.58
C ARG A 121 -1.75 -8.11 -16.06
N PRO A 122 -1.23 -7.22 -16.93
CA PRO A 122 -1.67 -7.09 -18.32
C PRO A 122 -1.56 -8.37 -19.17
N LEU A 123 -0.61 -9.26 -18.84
CA LEU A 123 -0.35 -10.51 -19.56
C LEU A 123 -0.39 -11.71 -18.61
N ALA A 124 -1.35 -11.71 -17.68
CA ALA A 124 -1.57 -12.81 -16.76
C ALA A 124 -1.77 -14.14 -17.50
N ARG A 125 -1.00 -15.16 -17.09
CA ARG A 125 -0.95 -16.50 -17.72
C ARG A 125 -0.61 -17.60 -16.71
N THR A 126 -0.90 -17.31 -15.44
CA THR A 126 -0.75 -18.28 -14.35
C THR A 126 -1.93 -19.22 -14.42
N VAL A 127 -1.76 -20.35 -15.11
CA VAL A 127 -2.74 -21.44 -15.10
C VAL A 127 -2.93 -21.86 -13.63
N LYS A 128 -4.18 -21.90 -13.15
CA LYS A 128 -4.51 -22.39 -11.82
C LYS A 128 -4.14 -23.86 -11.65
#